data_AF-A0A948YBM5-F1
#
_entry.id   AF-A0A948YBM5-F1
#
_cell.length_a   1.000
_cell.length_b   1.000
_cell.length_c   1.000
_cell.angle_alpha   90.00
_cell.angle_beta   90.00
_cell.angle_gamma   90.00
#
_symmetry.space_group_name_H-M   'P 1'
#
loop_
_entity.id
_entity.type
_entity.pdbx_description
1 polymer ?
#
loop_
_entity_poly.entity_id
_entity_poly.type
_entity_poly.pdbx_seq_one_letter_code
_entity_poly.pdbx_strand_id
1 'polypeptide(L)'
;FEILYRVNMVENRLEVSNETLIAMFQALELNAKDYIDISKALSNGFSPEQRIKLFETLSDENEEVMEAYLFTLFDLEMLEPTVEILQNSQPDEFINFKAYSALKQCNKNFDISLFI
;
A
#
# COMPACT_ATOMS: atom_id res chain seq x y z
N PHE A 1 11.83 10.55 6.59
CA PHE A 1 10.49 11.09 6.26
C PHE A 1 10.50 12.42 5.50
N GLU A 2 11.48 13.32 5.67
CA GLU A 2 11.55 14.62 4.96
C GLU A 2 11.45 14.51 3.42
N ILE A 3 12.04 13.47 2.82
CA ILE A 3 11.95 13.25 1.35
C ILE A 3 10.52 12.90 0.94
N LEU A 4 9.82 12.06 1.69
CA LEU A 4 8.41 11.71 1.40
C LEU A 4 7.51 12.95 1.47
N TYR A 5 7.79 13.87 2.41
CA TYR A 5 7.08 15.14 2.50
C TYR A 5 7.27 15.99 1.23
N ARG A 6 8.50 16.09 0.71
CA ARG A 6 8.82 16.88 -0.50
C ARG A 6 8.22 16.30 -1.79
N VAL A 7 8.14 14.97 -1.88
CA VAL A 7 7.51 14.30 -3.04
C VAL A 7 5.98 14.47 -3.02
N ASN A 8 5.38 14.72 -1.87
CA ASN A 8 3.94 14.95 -1.73
C ASN A 8 3.49 16.40 -1.91
N MET A 9 4.41 17.35 -2.11
CA MET A 9 4.05 18.77 -2.25
C MET A 9 3.30 19.05 -3.56
N VAL A 10 2.43 20.06 -3.54
CA VAL A 10 1.71 20.58 -4.72
C VAL A 10 2.59 21.53 -5.53
N GLU A 11 3.44 22.31 -4.85
CA GLU A 11 4.45 23.18 -5.46
C GLU A 11 5.86 22.59 -5.27
N ASN A 12 6.68 22.62 -6.33
CA ASN A 12 8.03 22.02 -6.34
C ASN A 12 8.07 20.53 -5.97
N ARG A 13 7.08 19.76 -6.45
CA ARG A 13 7.03 18.31 -6.31
C ARG A 13 8.34 17.70 -6.84
N LEU A 14 9.04 16.98 -5.99
CA LEU A 14 10.17 16.17 -6.41
C LEU A 14 9.61 14.98 -7.22
N GLU A 15 9.76 14.98 -8.54
CA GLU A 15 9.44 13.79 -9.35
C GLU A 15 10.48 12.71 -9.05
N VAL A 16 10.04 11.59 -8.47
CA VAL A 16 10.90 10.46 -8.13
C VAL A 16 10.31 9.22 -8.77
N SER A 17 11.17 8.45 -9.45
CA SER A 17 10.77 7.19 -10.08
C SER A 17 10.61 6.07 -9.04
N ASN A 18 9.83 5.04 -9.37
CA ASN A 18 9.67 3.87 -8.50
C ASN A 18 11.02 3.20 -8.23
N GLU A 19 11.91 3.12 -9.22
CA GLU A 19 13.25 2.51 -9.06
C GLU A 19 14.09 3.25 -8.00
N THR A 20 13.98 4.58 -7.97
CA THR A 20 14.69 5.39 -6.97
C THR A 20 14.10 5.17 -5.58
N LEU A 21 12.77 5.12 -5.45
CA LEU A 21 12.11 4.83 -4.17
C LEU A 21 12.42 3.43 -3.66
N ILE A 22 12.41 2.43 -4.53
CA ILE A 22 12.74 1.03 -4.17
C ILE A 22 14.16 0.98 -3.61
N ALA A 23 15.15 1.53 -4.33
CA ALA A 23 16.54 1.57 -3.87
C ALA A 23 16.69 2.31 -2.53
N MET A 24 15.92 3.39 -2.32
CA MET A 24 15.91 4.10 -1.05
C MET A 24 15.30 3.27 0.09
N PHE A 25 14.18 2.59 -0.14
CA PHE A 25 13.51 1.77 0.87
C PHE A 25 14.33 0.53 1.23
N GLN A 26 14.97 -0.11 0.26
CA GLN A 26 15.89 -1.23 0.50
C GLN A 26 17.13 -0.83 1.31
N ALA A 27 17.53 0.46 1.27
CA ALA A 27 18.63 0.98 2.08
C ALA A 27 18.20 1.32 3.52
N LEU A 28 16.92 1.19 3.85
CA LEU A 28 16.35 1.46 5.17
C LEU A 28 15.86 0.15 5.79
N GLU A 29 16.03 0.00 7.11
CA GLU A 29 15.43 -1.10 7.87
C GLU A 29 13.97 -0.75 8.20
N LEU A 30 13.09 -0.88 7.21
CA LEU A 30 11.66 -0.61 7.34
C LEU A 30 10.91 -1.88 7.75
N ASN A 31 9.89 -1.72 8.61
CA ASN A 31 8.96 -2.80 8.93
C ASN A 31 7.62 -2.64 8.19
N ALA A 32 6.75 -3.64 8.28
CA ALA A 32 5.41 -3.64 7.66
C ALA A 32 4.59 -2.35 7.93
N LYS A 33 4.61 -1.82 9.17
CA LYS A 33 3.90 -0.59 9.53
C LYS A 33 4.46 0.62 8.79
N ASP A 34 5.80 0.71 8.68
CA ASP A 34 6.45 1.80 7.96
C ASP A 34 6.02 1.81 6.49
N TYR A 35 5.91 0.64 5.85
CA TYR A 35 5.44 0.54 4.46
C TYR A 35 3.98 0.99 4.30
N ILE A 36 3.09 0.69 5.24
CA ILE A 36 1.71 1.18 5.20
C ILE A 36 1.66 2.71 5.37
N ASP A 37 2.44 3.25 6.30
CA ASP A 37 2.51 4.70 6.51
C ASP A 37 3.13 5.42 5.30
N ILE A 38 4.08 4.79 4.61
CA ILE A 38 4.59 5.25 3.31
C ILE A 38 3.46 5.23 2.28
N SER A 39 2.70 4.14 2.13
CA SER A 39 1.60 4.07 1.16
C SER A 39 0.57 5.18 1.37
N LYS A 40 0.19 5.43 2.63
CA LYS A 40 -0.69 6.54 3.03
C LYS A 40 -0.10 7.89 2.67
N ALA A 41 1.20 8.09 2.88
CA ALA A 41 1.84 9.34 2.51
C ALA A 41 1.76 9.55 0.99
N LEU A 42 2.11 8.54 0.19
CA LEU A 42 2.21 8.65 -1.27
C LEU A 42 0.85 8.89 -1.96
N SER A 43 -0.29 8.69 -1.29
CA SER A 43 -1.64 8.88 -1.87
C SER A 43 -1.92 10.31 -2.36
N ASN A 44 -1.23 11.32 -1.81
CA ASN A 44 -1.37 12.73 -2.21
C ASN A 44 -0.42 13.13 -3.36
N GLY A 45 0.66 12.37 -3.55
CA GLY A 45 1.80 12.69 -4.41
C GLY A 45 1.93 11.86 -5.68
N PHE A 46 1.25 10.72 -5.75
CA PHE A 46 1.45 9.73 -6.81
C PHE A 46 0.15 9.37 -7.50
N SER A 47 0.26 8.96 -8.77
CA SER A 47 -0.89 8.37 -9.46
C SER A 47 -1.23 6.99 -8.88
N PRO A 48 -2.49 6.54 -8.99
CA PRO A 48 -2.88 5.18 -8.61
C PRO A 48 -1.97 4.09 -9.20
N GLU A 49 -1.65 4.19 -10.49
CA GLU A 49 -0.82 3.21 -11.20
C GLU A 49 0.60 3.17 -10.66
N GLN A 50 1.19 4.33 -10.35
CA GLN A 50 2.53 4.40 -9.77
C GLN A 50 2.56 3.73 -8.39
N ARG A 51 1.54 3.98 -7.56
CA ARG A 51 1.40 3.38 -6.23
C ARG A 51 1.24 1.87 -6.30
N ILE A 52 0.34 1.38 -7.15
CA ILE A 52 0.10 -0.06 -7.35
C ILE A 52 1.42 -0.73 -7.75
N LYS A 53 2.07 -0.24 -8.82
CA LYS A 53 3.31 -0.84 -9.32
C LYS A 53 4.43 -0.82 -8.28
N LEU A 54 4.54 0.26 -7.50
CA LEU A 54 5.57 0.40 -6.47
C LEU A 54 5.42 -0.68 -5.39
N PHE A 55 4.23 -0.81 -4.81
CA PHE A 55 3.99 -1.75 -3.72
C PHE A 55 3.89 -3.20 -4.20
N GLU A 56 3.39 -3.44 -5.41
CA GLU A 56 3.44 -4.76 -6.06
C GLU A 56 4.90 -5.23 -6.18
N THR A 57 5.76 -4.41 -6.79
CA THR A 57 7.19 -4.74 -6.98
C THR A 57 7.91 -4.97 -5.66
N LEU A 58 7.66 -4.13 -4.65
CA LEU A 58 8.27 -4.31 -3.33
C LEU A 58 7.76 -5.56 -2.60
N SER A 59 6.50 -5.92 -2.79
CA SER A 59 5.89 -7.10 -2.16
C SER A 59 6.38 -8.42 -2.75
N ASP A 60 6.80 -8.42 -4.01
CA ASP A 60 7.44 -9.59 -4.64
C ASP A 60 8.81 -9.91 -4.02
N GLU A 61 9.48 -8.92 -3.44
CA GLU A 61 10.82 -9.05 -2.84
C GLU A 61 10.80 -9.19 -1.32
N ASN A 62 9.76 -8.67 -0.65
CA ASN A 62 9.64 -8.66 0.81
C ASN A 62 8.18 -8.88 1.25
N GLU A 63 7.93 -10.02 1.90
CA GLU A 63 6.61 -10.40 2.42
C GLU A 63 6.04 -9.38 3.41
N GLU A 64 6.88 -8.64 4.14
CA GLU A 64 6.43 -7.57 5.06
C GLU A 64 5.72 -6.42 4.33
N VAL A 65 5.94 -6.28 3.02
CA VAL A 65 5.32 -5.23 2.20
C VAL A 65 3.92 -5.63 1.71
N MET A 66 3.57 -6.92 1.77
CA MET A 66 2.28 -7.42 1.27
C MET A 66 1.09 -6.68 1.89
N GLU A 67 1.14 -6.38 3.20
CA GLU A 67 0.08 -5.61 3.86
C GLU A 67 -0.04 -4.17 3.33
N ALA A 68 1.09 -3.52 3.00
CA ALA A 68 1.08 -2.20 2.38
C ALA A 68 0.55 -2.24 0.94
N TYR A 69 0.79 -3.35 0.22
CA TYR A 69 0.21 -3.55 -1.10
C TYR A 69 -1.31 -3.74 -1.01
N LEU A 70 -1.80 -4.63 -0.16
CA LEU A 70 -3.22 -4.83 0.12
C LEU A 70 -3.90 -3.53 0.57
N PHE A 71 -3.26 -2.77 1.47
CA PHE A 71 -3.74 -1.46 1.87
C PHE A 71 -3.87 -0.50 0.67
N THR A 72 -2.86 -0.45 -0.19
CA THR A 72 -2.84 0.39 -1.40
C THR A 72 -3.99 0.02 -2.33
N LEU A 73 -4.23 -1.28 -2.56
CA LEU A 73 -5.32 -1.72 -3.41
C LEU A 73 -6.69 -1.37 -2.82
N PHE A 74 -6.89 -1.54 -1.51
CA PHE A 74 -8.14 -1.13 -0.87
C PHE A 74 -8.36 0.39 -0.89
N ASP A 75 -7.32 1.17 -0.63
CA ASP A 75 -7.37 2.65 -0.69
C ASP A 75 -7.74 3.14 -2.10
N LEU A 76 -7.32 2.42 -3.14
CA LEU A 76 -7.63 2.69 -4.55
C LEU A 76 -8.92 2.00 -5.04
N GLU A 77 -9.67 1.33 -4.15
CA GLU A 77 -10.87 0.55 -4.46
C GLU A 77 -10.67 -0.55 -5.52
N MET A 78 -9.44 -1.09 -5.64
CA MET A 78 -9.06 -2.18 -6.55
C MET A 78 -9.47 -3.54 -5.97
N LEU A 79 -10.78 -3.79 -5.88
CA LEU A 79 -11.31 -4.95 -5.15
C LEU A 79 -10.97 -6.30 -5.80
N GLU A 80 -10.96 -6.39 -7.12
CA GLU A 80 -10.71 -7.64 -7.86
C GLU A 80 -9.33 -8.25 -7.52
N PRO A 81 -8.20 -7.55 -7.75
CA PRO A 81 -6.89 -8.10 -7.39
C PRO A 81 -6.74 -8.30 -5.87
N THR A 82 -7.37 -7.45 -5.06
CA THR A 82 -7.31 -7.58 -3.60
C THR A 82 -7.95 -8.89 -3.14
N VAL A 83 -9.14 -9.22 -3.65
CA VAL A 83 -9.85 -10.45 -3.30
C VAL A 83 -9.07 -11.67 -3.78
N GLU A 84 -8.47 -11.63 -4.96
CA GLU A 84 -7.63 -12.71 -5.47
C GLU A 84 -6.45 -13.01 -4.53
N ILE A 85 -5.70 -11.99 -4.11
CA ILE A 85 -4.58 -12.15 -3.16
C ILE A 85 -5.09 -12.75 -1.84
N LEU A 86 -6.18 -12.21 -1.28
CA LEU A 86 -6.72 -12.67 0.00
C LEU A 86 -7.26 -14.12 -0.08
N GLN A 87 -7.81 -14.55 -1.20
CA GLN A 87 -8.29 -15.93 -1.39
C GLN A 87 -7.15 -16.94 -1.52
N ASN A 88 -5.99 -16.51 -2.04
CA ASN A 88 -4.81 -17.36 -2.18
C ASN A 88 -3.93 -17.39 -0.91
N SER A 89 -4.17 -16.51 0.06
CA SER A 89 -3.47 -16.47 1.35
C SER A 89 -3.95 -17.55 2.34
N GLN A 90 -3.12 -17.91 3.33
CA GLN A 90 -3.48 -18.86 4.38
C GLN A 90 -4.63 -18.33 5.25
N PRO A 91 -5.49 -19.18 5.84
CA PRO A 91 -6.66 -18.73 6.60
C PRO A 91 -6.36 -17.75 7.75
N ASP A 92 -5.20 -17.87 8.38
CA ASP A 92 -4.70 -17.05 9.48
C ASP A 92 -3.90 -15.82 9.05
N GLU A 93 -3.64 -15.64 7.75
CA GLU A 93 -3.00 -14.44 7.20
C GLU A 93 -4.02 -13.34 6.90
N PHE A 94 -3.57 -12.08 7.01
CA PHE A 94 -4.31 -10.88 6.58
C PHE A 94 -5.74 -10.80 7.14
N ILE A 95 -5.97 -11.26 8.37
CA ILE A 95 -7.30 -11.38 8.97
C ILE A 95 -8.06 -10.05 8.93
N ASN A 96 -7.40 -8.93 9.23
CA ASN A 96 -8.01 -7.61 9.20
C ASN A 96 -8.47 -7.21 7.78
N PHE A 97 -7.64 -7.49 6.77
CA PHE A 97 -7.98 -7.23 5.37
C PHE A 97 -9.10 -8.14 4.87
N LYS A 98 -9.14 -9.41 5.28
CA LYS A 98 -10.25 -10.33 5.01
C LYS A 98 -11.56 -9.85 5.64
N ALA A 99 -11.51 -9.41 6.89
CA ALA A 99 -12.67 -8.84 7.57
C ALA A 99 -13.18 -7.58 6.86
N TYR A 100 -12.27 -6.68 6.46
CA TYR A 100 -12.61 -5.49 5.70
C TYR A 100 -13.25 -5.84 4.33
N SER A 101 -12.67 -6.81 3.61
CA SER A 101 -13.21 -7.31 2.34
C SER A 101 -14.65 -7.83 2.48
N ALA A 102 -14.91 -8.63 3.51
CA ALA A 102 -16.25 -9.16 3.79
C ALA A 102 -17.26 -8.06 4.11
N LEU A 103 -16.86 -7.01 4.83
CA LEU A 103 -17.70 -5.84 5.10
C LEU A 103 -18.04 -5.08 3.81
N LYS A 104 -17.04 -4.83 2.94
CA LYS A 104 -17.24 -4.21 1.62
C LYS A 104 -18.22 -5.02 0.75
N GLN A 105 -18.07 -6.35 0.70
CA GLN A 105 -19.01 -7.24 -0.01
C GLN A 105 -20.44 -7.17 0.52
N CYS A 106 -20.61 -6.85 1.80
CA CYS A 106 -21.91 -6.62 2.44
C CYS A 106 -22.42 -5.17 2.30
N ASN A 107 -21.86 -4.37 1.39
CA ASN A 107 -22.15 -2.94 1.20
C ASN A 107 -21.94 -2.10 2.48
N LYS A 108 -21.01 -2.50 3.35
CA LYS A 108 -20.57 -1.71 4.51
C LYS A 108 -19.27 -0.99 4.14
N ASN A 109 -19.38 0.30 3.89
CA ASN A 109 -18.25 1.14 3.51
C ASN A 109 -17.63 1.77 4.76
N PHE A 110 -16.45 1.28 5.13
CA PHE A 110 -15.58 1.87 6.16
C PHE A 110 -14.26 2.32 5.53
N ASP A 111 -13.57 3.21 6.20
CA ASP A 111 -12.19 3.56 5.86
C ASP A 111 -11.26 2.39 6.23
N ILE A 112 -10.41 1.94 5.30
CA ILE A 112 -9.47 0.84 5.51
C ILE A 112 -8.47 1.16 6.64
N SER A 113 -8.17 2.44 6.89
CA SER A 113 -7.27 2.86 7.97
C SER A 113 -7.77 2.47 9.37
N LEU A 114 -9.05 2.14 9.54
CA LEU A 114 -9.60 1.62 10.80
C LEU A 114 -9.18 0.17 11.11
N PHE A 115 -8.58 -0.53 10.16
CA PHE A 115 -8.25 -1.96 10.23
C PHE A 115 -6.73 -2.21 10.24
N ILE A 116 -5.94 -1.14 10.36
CA ILE A 116 -4.47 -1.14 10.36
C ILE A 116 -3.93 -0.81 11.76
#